data_AF-A0A7Y0UV56-F1
#
_entry.id   AF-A0A7Y0UV56-F1
#
_cell.length_a   1.000
_cell.length_b   1.000
_cell.length_c   1.000
_cell.angle_alpha   90.00
_cell.angle_beta   90.00
_cell.angle_gamma   90.00
#
_symmetry.space_group_name_H-M   'P 1'
#
loop_
_entity.id
_entity.type
_entity.pdbx_description
1 polymer ?
#
loop_
_entity_poly.entity_id
_entity_poly.type
_entity_poly.pdbx_seq_one_letter_code
_entity_poly.pdbx_strand_id
1 'polypeptide(L)'
;MQILVVCTGNICRSPMGEIVLREYLQREGLSAPKARHNTEPGIPEGGLGTPVVKPSTPKTGLSVPEVTVASAGTSDEEHGHGLDRRAAQVLREAGYPLPREHFAHRATAAELRESGLVLAMTVGHARLLRGMLETAGEDTRKLHLWREFDGTIPFAPGGVFGEGGVLPAPHEPGKNPTQRPKRKHYSDQYSSDGDYDVPDPWYGGLDGFYDTLTVVEAGATGIVKYLRRR
;
A
#
# COMPACT_ATOMS: atom_id res chain seq x y z
N MET A 1 10.92 -5.31 8.60
CA MET A 1 10.57 -3.97 8.07
C MET A 1 9.08 -3.93 7.76
N GLN A 2 8.37 -2.85 8.11
CA GLN A 2 6.96 -2.67 7.74
C GLN A 2 6.83 -1.80 6.46
N ILE A 3 5.94 -2.21 5.56
CA ILE A 3 5.49 -1.44 4.40
C ILE A 3 4.04 -1.00 4.64
N LEU A 4 3.75 0.29 4.52
CA LEU A 4 2.39 0.84 4.65
C LEU A 4 1.88 1.31 3.29
N VAL A 5 0.77 0.72 2.84
CA VAL A 5 0.10 1.07 1.59
C VAL A 5 -1.05 2.02 1.89
N VAL A 6 -1.16 3.14 1.18
CA VAL A 6 -2.11 4.21 1.53
C VAL A 6 -2.92 4.70 0.34
N CYS A 7 -4.25 4.75 0.51
CA CYS A 7 -5.19 5.42 -0.39
C CYS A 7 -6.09 6.39 0.41
N THR A 8 -7.22 6.87 -0.13
CA THR A 8 -8.06 7.84 0.59
C THR A 8 -8.75 7.22 1.80
N GLY A 9 -9.64 6.23 1.56
CA GLY A 9 -10.53 5.66 2.59
C GLY A 9 -10.15 4.26 3.07
N ASN A 10 -9.05 3.67 2.61
CA ASN A 10 -8.61 2.33 3.05
C ASN A 10 -9.63 1.19 2.88
N ILE A 11 -10.50 1.26 1.87
CA ILE A 11 -11.49 0.19 1.58
C ILE A 11 -11.32 -0.45 0.19
N CYS A 12 -10.60 0.20 -0.74
CA CYS A 12 -10.44 -0.26 -2.13
C CYS A 12 -8.95 -0.51 -2.48
N ARG A 13 -8.25 0.52 -2.95
CA ARG A 13 -6.87 0.42 -3.49
C ARG A 13 -5.85 -0.06 -2.45
N SER A 14 -5.76 0.57 -1.27
CA SER A 14 -4.73 0.18 -0.30
C SER A 14 -4.91 -1.22 0.31
N PRO A 15 -6.13 -1.70 0.63
CA PRO A 15 -6.31 -3.09 1.03
C PRO A 15 -5.98 -4.09 -0.08
N MET A 16 -6.34 -3.79 -1.35
CA MET A 16 -5.94 -4.62 -2.48
C MET A 16 -4.42 -4.71 -2.59
N GLY A 17 -3.73 -3.57 -2.50
CA GLY A 17 -2.26 -3.52 -2.48
C GLY A 17 -1.65 -4.31 -1.32
N GLU A 18 -2.21 -4.22 -0.12
CA GLU A 18 -1.77 -5.03 1.03
C GLU A 18 -1.92 -6.52 0.77
N ILE A 19 -3.11 -6.97 0.37
CA ILE A 19 -3.42 -8.40 0.18
C ILE A 19 -2.53 -9.01 -0.89
N VAL A 20 -2.41 -8.35 -2.04
CA VAL A 20 -1.60 -8.82 -3.17
C VAL A 20 -0.12 -8.86 -2.79
N LEU A 21 0.40 -7.79 -2.18
CA LEU A 21 1.82 -7.74 -1.81
C LEU A 21 2.17 -8.77 -0.73
N ARG A 22 1.30 -8.99 0.26
CA ARG A 22 1.49 -10.06 1.27
C ARG A 22 1.61 -11.42 0.61
N GLU A 23 0.69 -11.76 -0.29
CA GLU A 23 0.70 -13.05 -0.99
C GLU A 23 1.99 -13.21 -1.81
N TYR A 24 2.43 -12.16 -2.51
CA TYR A 24 3.64 -12.21 -3.32
C TYR A 24 4.89 -12.37 -2.45
N LEU A 25 4.98 -11.64 -1.34
CA LEU A 25 6.07 -11.81 -0.38
C LEU A 25 6.07 -13.20 0.25
N GLN A 26 4.89 -13.77 0.53
CA GLN A 26 4.77 -15.11 1.08
C GLN A 26 5.26 -16.18 0.11
N ARG A 27 4.86 -16.10 -1.17
CA ARG A 27 5.32 -17.02 -2.24
C ARG A 27 6.84 -17.00 -2.41
N GLU A 28 7.44 -15.85 -2.16
CA GLU A 28 8.87 -15.61 -2.35
C GLU A 28 9.69 -15.81 -1.07
N GLY A 29 9.04 -16.20 0.04
CA GLY A 29 9.69 -16.47 1.33
C GLY A 29 10.16 -15.21 2.08
N LEU A 30 9.58 -14.04 1.78
CA LEU A 30 9.96 -12.72 2.34
C LEU A 30 8.99 -12.21 3.42
N SER A 31 7.84 -12.88 3.60
CA SER A 31 6.80 -12.43 4.54
C SER A 31 7.09 -12.86 5.99
N ALA A 32 6.92 -11.93 6.93
CA ALA A 32 6.88 -12.24 8.36
C ALA A 32 5.49 -12.77 8.77
N PRO A 33 5.40 -13.71 9.74
CA PRO A 33 4.14 -14.01 10.37
C PRO A 33 3.58 -12.76 11.06
N LYS A 34 2.31 -12.40 10.80
CA LYS A 34 1.64 -11.32 11.55
C LYS A 34 1.65 -11.72 13.03
N ALA A 35 2.24 -10.88 13.90
CA ALA A 35 2.19 -11.11 15.34
C ALA A 35 0.71 -11.27 15.72
N ARG A 36 0.35 -12.45 16.25
CA ARG A 36 -0.98 -12.69 16.77
C ARG A 36 -1.18 -11.65 17.87
N HIS A 37 -2.14 -10.73 17.70
CA HIS A 37 -2.63 -10.00 18.86
C HIS A 37 -3.21 -11.06 19.79
N ASN A 38 -2.66 -11.16 21.01
CA ASN A 38 -3.12 -12.10 22.02
C ASN A 38 -4.61 -11.88 22.26
N THR A 39 -5.43 -12.73 21.65
CA THR A 39 -6.77 -13.03 22.12
C THR A 39 -6.65 -14.24 23.01
N GLU A 40 -7.25 -14.15 24.20
CA GLU A 40 -7.29 -15.21 25.21
C GLU A 40 -7.74 -16.58 24.64
N PRO A 41 -7.33 -17.70 25.28
CA PRO A 41 -7.40 -19.02 24.67
C PRO A 41 -8.85 -19.51 24.50
N GLY A 42 -9.23 -19.73 23.24
CA GLY A 42 -10.49 -20.39 22.87
C GLY A 42 -10.48 -21.90 23.16
N ILE A 43 -11.64 -22.38 23.60
CA ILE A 43 -12.02 -23.79 23.79
C ILE A 43 -11.82 -24.58 22.48
N PRO A 44 -11.36 -25.85 22.49
CA PRO A 44 -11.09 -26.57 21.26
C PRO A 44 -12.38 -27.18 20.68
N GLU A 45 -12.65 -26.91 19.41
CA GLU A 45 -13.59 -27.71 18.61
C GLU A 45 -12.82 -28.58 17.61
N GLY A 46 -13.14 -29.87 17.65
CA GLY A 46 -12.64 -30.87 16.72
C GLY A 46 -13.24 -30.70 15.32
N GLY A 47 -12.45 -31.04 14.31
CA GLY A 47 -12.91 -31.06 12.92
C GLY A 47 -11.83 -31.63 12.01
N LEU A 48 -12.14 -32.77 11.38
CA LEU A 48 -11.24 -33.53 10.53
C LEU A 48 -10.94 -32.81 9.20
N GLY A 49 -9.64 -32.61 8.93
CA GLY A 49 -8.94 -33.04 7.71
C GLY A 49 -9.18 -32.30 6.38
N THR A 50 -8.10 -31.71 5.87
CA THR A 50 -7.40 -32.18 4.64
C THR A 50 -5.90 -31.88 4.79
N PRO A 51 -4.98 -32.75 4.33
CA PRO A 51 -3.55 -32.49 4.48
C PRO A 51 -3.13 -31.40 3.50
N VAL A 52 -2.87 -30.20 4.02
CA VAL A 52 -2.14 -29.16 3.28
C VAL A 52 -0.73 -29.68 3.09
N VAL A 53 -0.36 -29.97 1.83
CA VAL A 53 1.01 -30.26 1.44
C VAL A 53 1.86 -29.06 1.85
N LYS A 54 2.72 -29.24 2.85
CA LYS A 54 3.72 -28.23 3.25
C LYS A 54 4.72 -28.09 2.10
N PRO A 55 4.89 -26.92 1.47
CA PRO A 55 6.02 -26.73 0.56
C PRO A 55 7.31 -26.82 1.37
N SER A 56 8.20 -27.73 0.96
CA SER A 56 9.55 -27.86 1.48
C SER A 56 10.36 -26.63 1.07
N THR A 57 10.81 -25.84 2.04
CA THR A 57 11.72 -24.71 1.83
C THR A 57 13.10 -25.21 1.35
N PRO A 58 13.65 -24.71 0.24
CA PRO A 58 15.08 -24.81 0.02
C PRO A 58 15.78 -23.88 1.00
N LYS A 59 16.65 -24.43 1.85
CA LYS A 59 17.57 -23.66 2.68
C LYS A 59 18.69 -23.11 1.79
N THR A 60 18.51 -21.90 1.26
CA THR A 60 19.62 -21.10 0.73
C THR A 60 19.82 -19.90 1.64
N GLY A 61 20.98 -19.88 2.31
CA GLY A 61 21.34 -18.86 3.27
C GLY A 61 21.47 -17.48 2.66
N LEU A 62 20.53 -16.61 3.01
CA LEU A 62 20.76 -15.19 3.29
C LEU A 62 19.56 -14.77 4.15
N SER A 63 19.80 -14.27 5.37
CA SER A 63 18.73 -13.80 6.25
C SER A 63 18.16 -12.49 5.71
N VAL A 64 17.27 -12.58 4.73
CA VAL A 64 16.49 -11.43 4.26
C VAL A 64 15.63 -10.92 5.42
N PRO A 65 15.60 -9.60 5.68
CA PRO A 65 14.81 -9.06 6.78
C PRO A 65 13.33 -9.35 6.55
N GLU A 66 12.68 -9.95 7.54
CA GLU A 66 11.26 -10.26 7.50
C GLU A 66 10.41 -8.99 7.21
N VAL A 67 9.56 -9.06 6.19
CA VAL A 67 8.72 -7.94 5.74
C VAL A 67 7.27 -8.14 6.18
N THR A 68 6.71 -7.13 6.82
CA THR A 68 5.26 -7.02 7.06
C THR A 68 4.68 -5.94 6.16
N VAL A 69 3.41 -6.10 5.80
CA VAL A 69 2.66 -5.11 5.03
C VAL A 69 1.47 -4.68 5.86
N ALA A 70 1.05 -3.43 5.77
CA ALA A 70 -0.18 -2.91 6.34
C ALA A 70 -0.82 -1.94 5.34
N SER A 71 -2.08 -1.59 5.53
CA SER A 71 -2.74 -0.55 4.75
C SER A 71 -3.51 0.41 5.63
N ALA A 72 -3.57 1.67 5.20
CA ALA A 72 -4.33 2.72 5.86
C ALA A 72 -4.88 3.73 4.84
N GLY A 73 -5.58 4.74 5.36
CA GLY A 73 -6.19 5.84 4.60
C GLY A 73 -5.51 7.18 4.89
N THR A 74 -5.60 8.15 3.97
CA THR A 74 -5.29 9.55 4.29
C THR A 74 -6.46 10.25 5.00
N SER A 75 -7.66 9.67 4.90
CA SER A 75 -8.89 10.12 5.57
C SER A 75 -9.38 9.07 6.56
N ASP A 76 -10.26 9.49 7.47
CA ASP A 76 -10.92 8.63 8.47
C ASP A 76 -12.43 8.49 8.18
N GLU A 77 -12.88 8.90 6.99
CA GLU A 77 -14.30 8.87 6.60
C GLU A 77 -14.90 7.45 6.56
N GLU A 78 -14.07 6.45 6.27
CA GLU A 78 -14.46 5.04 6.19
C GLU A 78 -14.06 4.26 7.45
N HIS A 79 -13.80 4.93 8.57
CA HIS A 79 -13.28 4.30 9.78
C HIS A 79 -14.13 3.09 10.22
N GLY A 80 -13.48 1.95 10.46
CA GLY A 80 -14.10 0.71 10.89
C GLY A 80 -14.84 -0.05 9.78
N HIS A 81 -14.92 0.46 8.56
CA HIS A 81 -15.52 -0.27 7.46
C HIS A 81 -14.61 -1.40 6.95
N GLY A 82 -15.24 -2.46 6.48
CA GLY A 82 -14.56 -3.59 5.85
C GLY A 82 -14.08 -3.28 4.44
N LEU A 83 -13.46 -4.28 3.83
CA LEU A 83 -13.07 -4.26 2.41
C LEU A 83 -14.31 -4.00 1.52
N ASP A 84 -14.18 -3.12 0.51
CA ASP A 84 -15.23 -2.89 -0.49
C ASP A 84 -15.63 -4.24 -1.13
N ARG A 85 -16.94 -4.45 -1.30
CA ARG A 85 -17.47 -5.74 -1.78
C ARG A 85 -16.98 -6.09 -3.19
N ARG A 86 -16.78 -5.10 -4.05
CA ARG A 86 -16.25 -5.26 -5.42
C ARG A 86 -14.77 -5.58 -5.39
N ALA A 87 -13.99 -4.91 -4.54
CA ALA A 87 -12.58 -5.26 -4.31
C ALA A 87 -12.44 -6.71 -3.79
N ALA A 88 -13.27 -7.09 -2.81
CA ALA A 88 -13.30 -8.45 -2.28
C ALA A 88 -13.68 -9.49 -3.34
N GLN A 89 -14.64 -9.17 -4.21
CA GLN A 89 -15.04 -10.04 -5.32
C GLN A 89 -13.87 -10.25 -6.30
N VAL A 90 -13.28 -9.17 -6.81
CA VAL A 90 -12.19 -9.21 -7.80
C VAL A 90 -10.95 -9.95 -7.24
N LEU A 91 -10.56 -9.68 -5.99
CA LEU A 91 -9.48 -10.40 -5.34
C LEU A 91 -9.76 -11.91 -5.21
N ARG A 92 -11.00 -12.28 -4.84
CA ARG A 92 -11.39 -13.68 -4.71
C ARG A 92 -11.37 -14.40 -6.05
N GLU A 93 -11.89 -13.77 -7.09
CA GLU A 93 -11.88 -14.31 -8.45
C GLU A 93 -10.45 -14.49 -8.99
N ALA A 94 -9.54 -13.59 -8.65
CA ALA A 94 -8.11 -13.70 -8.95
C ALA A 94 -7.35 -14.71 -8.05
N GLY A 95 -8.03 -15.34 -7.08
CA GLY A 95 -7.47 -16.40 -6.24
C GLY A 95 -6.69 -15.90 -5.02
N TYR A 96 -6.84 -14.65 -4.61
CA TYR A 96 -6.20 -14.12 -3.41
C TYR A 96 -6.96 -14.51 -2.13
N PRO A 97 -6.25 -14.95 -1.07
CA PRO A 97 -6.87 -15.18 0.22
C PRO A 97 -7.29 -13.86 0.85
N LEU A 98 -8.58 -13.71 1.12
CA LEU A 98 -9.09 -12.53 1.83
C LEU A 98 -8.84 -12.65 3.33
N PRO A 99 -8.44 -11.56 4.01
CA PRO A 99 -8.32 -11.57 5.46
C PRO A 99 -9.69 -11.76 6.11
N ARG A 100 -9.71 -12.44 7.26
CA ARG A 100 -10.94 -12.55 8.08
C ARG A 100 -11.40 -11.18 8.58
N GLU A 101 -10.45 -10.29 8.80
CA GLU A 101 -10.66 -8.97 9.39
C GLU A 101 -9.84 -7.94 8.61
N HIS A 102 -10.53 -6.91 8.15
CA HIS A 102 -9.98 -5.67 7.64
C HIS A 102 -10.86 -4.55 8.17
N PHE A 103 -10.25 -3.52 8.75
CA PHE A 103 -10.96 -2.37 9.27
C PHE A 103 -10.23 -1.11 8.82
N ALA A 104 -10.91 -0.35 7.98
CA ALA A 104 -10.39 0.90 7.45
C ALA A 104 -10.11 1.88 8.58
N HIS A 105 -9.00 2.60 8.48
CA HIS A 105 -8.63 3.65 9.43
C HIS A 105 -7.67 4.64 8.75
N ARG A 106 -7.61 5.86 9.28
CA ARG A 106 -6.58 6.82 8.85
C ARG A 106 -5.21 6.44 9.37
N ALA A 107 -4.19 6.57 8.52
CA ALA A 107 -2.80 6.34 8.87
C ALA A 107 -2.41 7.16 10.11
N THR A 108 -1.90 6.46 11.11
CA THR A 108 -1.51 7.04 12.38
C THR A 108 -0.04 7.48 12.36
N ALA A 109 0.34 8.38 13.27
CA ALA A 109 1.75 8.72 13.44
C ALA A 109 2.58 7.49 13.82
N ALA A 110 2.04 6.57 14.63
CA ALA A 110 2.75 5.34 15.02
C ALA A 110 3.09 4.47 13.80
N GLU A 111 2.11 4.17 12.95
CA GLU A 111 2.33 3.38 11.73
C GLU A 111 3.31 4.06 10.78
N LEU A 112 3.22 5.38 10.64
CA LEU A 112 4.18 6.13 9.86
C LEU A 112 5.60 5.99 10.40
N ARG A 113 5.81 5.97 11.73
CA ARG A 113 7.15 5.75 12.33
C ARG A 113 7.65 4.32 12.16
N GLU A 114 6.77 3.34 12.34
CA GLU A 114 7.09 1.91 12.21
C GLU A 114 7.41 1.49 10.77
N SER A 115 6.87 2.24 9.80
CA SER A 115 7.05 1.97 8.38
C SER A 115 8.43 2.39 7.88
N GLY A 116 9.14 1.44 7.29
CA GLY A 116 10.38 1.68 6.55
C GLY A 116 10.14 2.03 5.07
N LEU A 117 8.92 1.81 4.58
CA LEU A 117 8.47 2.18 3.24
C LEU A 117 6.99 2.55 3.29
N VAL A 118 6.62 3.71 2.75
CA VAL A 118 5.24 4.20 2.65
C VAL A 118 4.89 4.35 1.18
N LEU A 119 3.83 3.67 0.74
CA LEU A 119 3.42 3.55 -0.66
C LEU A 119 2.09 4.29 -0.88
N ALA A 120 2.17 5.44 -1.53
CA ALA A 120 1.02 6.23 -1.92
C ALA A 120 0.40 5.69 -3.22
N MET A 121 -0.92 5.51 -3.23
CA MET A 121 -1.64 5.05 -4.43
C MET A 121 -1.80 6.14 -5.50
N THR A 122 -1.65 7.42 -5.13
CA THR A 122 -1.78 8.57 -6.06
C THR A 122 -0.85 9.70 -5.66
N VAL A 123 -0.64 10.65 -6.57
CA VAL A 123 0.06 11.91 -6.30
C VAL A 123 -0.67 12.72 -5.21
N GLY A 124 -2.00 12.73 -5.22
CA GLY A 124 -2.82 13.32 -4.15
C GLY A 124 -2.49 12.74 -2.78
N HIS A 125 -2.43 11.42 -2.66
CA HIS A 125 -2.05 10.74 -1.41
C HIS A 125 -0.62 11.08 -0.99
N ALA A 126 0.34 11.07 -1.93
CA ALA A 126 1.72 11.41 -1.62
C ALA A 126 1.86 12.83 -1.04
N ARG A 127 1.14 13.80 -1.59
CA ARG A 127 1.14 15.19 -1.06
C ARG A 127 0.58 15.29 0.35
N LEU A 128 -0.48 14.55 0.67
CA LEU A 128 -1.04 14.50 2.02
C LEU A 128 -0.10 13.79 2.99
N LEU A 129 0.41 12.62 2.60
CA LEU A 129 1.33 11.81 3.41
C LEU A 129 2.64 12.52 3.71
N ARG A 130 3.13 13.37 2.80
CA ARG A 130 4.31 14.20 3.07
C ARG A 130 4.09 15.05 4.33
N GLY A 131 2.96 15.77 4.40
CA GLY A 131 2.63 16.58 5.58
C GLY A 131 2.42 15.74 6.84
N MET A 132 1.84 14.53 6.71
CA MET A 132 1.67 13.60 7.83
C MET A 132 3.03 13.08 8.36
N LEU A 133 3.96 12.74 7.46
CA LEU A 133 5.32 12.32 7.82
C LEU A 133 6.11 13.44 8.48
N GLU A 134 6.07 14.66 7.91
CA GLU A 134 6.70 15.85 8.49
C GLU A 134 6.16 16.13 9.90
N THR A 135 4.84 16.03 10.09
CA THR A 135 4.20 16.19 11.40
C THR A 135 4.60 15.09 12.39
N ALA A 136 4.82 13.86 11.90
CA ALA A 136 5.30 12.75 12.72
C ALA A 136 6.80 12.84 13.04
N GLY A 137 7.55 13.76 12.42
CA GLY A 137 9.01 13.87 12.55
C GLY A 137 9.77 12.81 11.75
N GLU A 138 9.14 12.26 10.70
CA GLU A 138 9.67 11.16 9.91
C GLU A 138 10.29 11.62 8.58
N ASP A 139 11.27 10.84 8.11
CA ASP A 139 11.97 11.09 6.85
C ASP A 139 11.05 10.85 5.65
N THR A 140 10.91 11.84 4.77
CA THR A 140 10.07 11.75 3.57
C THR A 140 10.70 10.91 2.45
N ARG A 141 11.98 10.54 2.56
CA ARG A 141 12.66 9.65 1.60
C ARG A 141 12.05 8.24 1.56
N LYS A 142 11.31 7.84 2.60
CA LYS A 142 10.60 6.55 2.62
C LYS A 142 9.22 6.59 1.93
N LEU A 143 8.80 7.75 1.43
CA LEU A 143 7.54 7.93 0.72
C LEU A 143 7.73 7.76 -0.78
N HIS A 144 7.02 6.80 -1.36
CA HIS A 144 7.07 6.47 -2.78
C HIS A 144 5.66 6.34 -3.35
N LEU A 145 5.51 6.51 -4.67
CA LEU A 145 4.28 6.11 -5.36
C LEU A 145 4.32 4.60 -5.62
N TRP A 146 3.17 3.94 -5.55
CA TRP A 146 3.04 2.53 -5.94
C TRP A 146 3.57 2.28 -7.35
N ARG A 147 3.26 3.21 -8.27
CA ARG A 147 3.64 3.16 -9.69
C ARG A 147 5.15 3.21 -9.92
N GLU A 148 5.97 3.66 -8.96
CA GLU A 148 7.44 3.57 -9.08
C GLU A 148 7.95 2.12 -9.17
N PHE A 149 7.10 1.16 -8.79
CA PHE A 149 7.44 -0.25 -8.80
C PHE A 149 6.74 -1.05 -9.91
N ASP A 150 5.80 -0.48 -10.66
CA ASP A 150 5.17 -1.21 -11.77
C ASP A 150 5.93 -1.05 -13.10
N GLY A 151 7.00 -0.24 -13.09
CA GLY A 151 7.86 0.00 -14.25
C GLY A 151 7.34 1.08 -15.20
N THR A 152 6.24 1.76 -14.87
CA THR A 152 5.69 2.84 -15.71
C THR A 152 6.33 4.19 -15.43
N ILE A 153 6.92 4.38 -14.24
CA ILE A 153 7.72 5.56 -13.89
C ILE A 153 9.06 5.15 -13.28
N PRO A 154 10.10 6.00 -13.37
CA PRO A 154 11.39 5.74 -12.74
C PRO A 154 11.26 5.59 -11.22
N PHE A 155 11.99 4.63 -10.64
CA PHE A 155 12.15 4.54 -9.20
C PHE A 155 13.05 5.66 -8.67
N ALA A 156 12.61 6.36 -7.63
CA ALA A 156 13.30 7.49 -7.03
C ALA A 156 14.01 7.10 -5.72
N PRO A 157 15.34 6.93 -5.67
CA PRO A 157 16.03 6.50 -4.46
C PRO A 157 15.88 7.47 -3.27
N GLY A 158 15.67 8.75 -3.55
CA GLY A 158 15.42 9.79 -2.55
C GLY A 158 13.95 9.93 -2.14
N GLY A 159 13.08 8.99 -2.52
CA GLY A 159 11.63 9.10 -2.37
C GLY A 159 11.01 10.00 -3.44
N VAL A 160 9.68 9.98 -3.54
CA VAL A 160 8.91 10.61 -4.63
C VAL A 160 9.11 12.14 -4.72
N PHE A 161 9.49 12.80 -3.62
CA PHE A 161 9.78 14.25 -3.56
C PHE A 161 11.29 14.58 -3.57
N GLY A 162 12.16 13.57 -3.59
CA GLY A 162 13.60 13.72 -3.47
C GLY A 162 14.34 13.45 -4.78
N GLU A 163 15.61 13.07 -4.68
CA GLU A 163 16.46 12.75 -5.84
C GLU A 163 15.84 11.62 -6.69
N GLY A 164 15.65 11.90 -7.99
CA GLY A 164 15.00 11.00 -8.94
C GLY A 164 13.48 10.96 -8.85
N GLY A 165 12.87 11.72 -7.94
CA GLY A 165 11.43 11.79 -7.71
C GLY A 165 10.68 12.51 -8.83
N VAL A 166 9.47 12.05 -9.13
CA VAL A 166 8.59 12.67 -10.14
C VAL A 166 7.82 13.88 -9.61
N LEU A 167 7.85 14.15 -8.30
CA LEU A 167 7.16 15.28 -7.68
C LEU A 167 8.17 16.34 -7.19
N PRO A 168 7.84 17.63 -7.36
CA PRO A 168 8.76 18.70 -7.01
C PRO A 168 9.04 18.74 -5.50
N ALA A 169 10.32 18.90 -5.16
CA ALA A 169 10.76 19.19 -3.81
C ALA A 169 10.16 20.52 -3.32
N PRO A 170 10.05 20.76 -1.98
CA PRO A 170 9.42 21.96 -1.42
C PRO A 170 10.03 23.31 -1.84
N HIS A 171 11.21 23.33 -2.49
CA HIS A 171 11.95 24.54 -2.84
C HIS A 171 12.66 24.47 -4.20
N GLU A 172 11.96 24.16 -5.29
CA GLU A 172 12.46 24.55 -6.62
C GLU A 172 12.19 26.06 -6.84
N PRO A 173 13.21 26.95 -6.83
CA PRO A 173 13.01 28.36 -7.12
C PRO A 173 12.78 28.51 -8.62
N GLY A 174 11.56 28.85 -9.03
CA GLY A 174 11.27 29.11 -10.45
C GLY A 174 9.81 29.00 -10.89
N LYS A 175 8.91 28.44 -10.07
CA LYS A 175 7.46 28.46 -10.35
C LYS A 175 6.76 29.45 -9.43
N ASN A 176 6.38 30.60 -10.01
CA ASN A 176 5.84 31.79 -9.35
C ASN A 176 4.84 31.53 -8.21
N PRO A 177 4.98 32.16 -7.02
CA PRO A 177 3.99 32.11 -5.93
C PRO A 177 2.75 33.01 -6.15
N THR A 178 2.62 33.66 -7.31
CA THR A 178 1.59 34.69 -7.55
C THR A 178 0.22 34.15 -7.94
N GLN A 179 0.06 32.84 -8.08
CA GLN A 179 -1.27 32.22 -8.07
C GLN A 179 -1.56 31.74 -6.65
N ARG A 180 -2.30 32.56 -5.88
CA ARG A 180 -3.06 32.05 -4.72
C ARG A 180 -3.68 30.71 -5.15
N PRO A 181 -3.42 29.58 -4.48
CA PRO A 181 -4.05 28.32 -4.88
C PRO A 181 -5.56 28.57 -4.82
N LYS A 182 -6.21 28.54 -5.99
CA LYS A 182 -7.68 28.51 -6.08
C LYS A 182 -8.11 27.39 -5.13
N ARG A 183 -9.07 27.68 -4.23
CA ARG A 183 -9.58 26.74 -3.21
C ARG A 183 -9.55 25.32 -3.78
N LYS A 184 -8.65 24.47 -3.28
CA LYS A 184 -8.44 23.11 -3.77
C LYS A 184 -9.78 22.38 -3.66
N HIS A 185 -10.28 21.87 -4.77
CA HIS A 185 -11.52 21.11 -4.77
C HIS A 185 -11.31 19.81 -3.99
N TYR A 186 -12.35 19.37 -3.29
CA TYR A 186 -12.43 18.11 -2.53
C TYR A 186 -11.98 16.88 -3.36
N SER A 187 -12.02 16.97 -4.69
CA SER A 187 -11.62 15.94 -5.66
C SER A 187 -10.15 15.52 -5.61
N ASP A 188 -9.22 16.42 -5.27
CA ASP A 188 -7.77 16.13 -5.29
C ASP A 188 -7.35 15.08 -4.25
N GLN A 189 -8.21 14.81 -3.26
CA GLN A 189 -8.00 13.76 -2.25
C GLN A 189 -8.31 12.34 -2.78
N TYR A 190 -9.16 12.24 -3.79
CA TYR A 190 -9.71 10.97 -4.30
C TYR A 190 -9.02 10.53 -5.59
N SER A 191 -8.77 11.48 -6.48
CA SER A 191 -8.06 11.29 -7.75
C SER A 191 -7.20 12.51 -8.03
N SER A 192 -5.93 12.30 -8.41
CA SER A 192 -5.22 13.32 -9.19
C SER A 192 -5.57 13.09 -10.66
N ASP A 193 -5.48 14.13 -11.49
CA ASP A 193 -5.60 14.01 -12.96
C ASP A 193 -4.37 13.30 -13.59
N GLY A 194 -3.68 12.41 -12.86
CA GLY A 194 -2.25 12.13 -13.04
C GLY A 194 -1.90 10.81 -13.72
N ASP A 195 -0.88 10.85 -14.58
CA ASP A 195 -0.23 9.71 -15.27
C ASP A 195 0.42 8.67 -14.32
N TYR A 196 0.53 9.01 -13.03
CA TYR A 196 1.29 8.28 -12.02
C TYR A 196 0.42 7.66 -10.92
N ASP A 197 -0.90 7.65 -11.13
CA ASP A 197 -1.86 7.16 -10.16
C ASP A 197 -2.19 5.70 -10.41
N VAL A 198 -2.39 4.95 -9.32
CA VAL A 198 -3.17 3.72 -9.39
C VAL A 198 -4.63 4.12 -9.61
N PRO A 199 -5.30 3.61 -10.68
CA PRO A 199 -6.66 3.98 -11.02
C PRO A 199 -7.59 3.87 -9.82
N ASP A 200 -8.47 4.86 -9.61
CA ASP A 200 -9.48 4.79 -8.57
C ASP A 200 -10.72 4.04 -9.08
N PRO A 201 -11.04 2.84 -8.54
CA PRO A 201 -12.16 2.06 -9.05
C PRO A 201 -13.52 2.53 -8.53
N TRP A 202 -13.55 3.47 -7.56
CA TRP A 202 -14.76 3.78 -6.78
C TRP A 202 -15.97 4.21 -7.61
N TYR A 203 -15.75 5.08 -8.60
CA TYR A 203 -16.80 5.68 -9.43
C TYR A 203 -17.24 4.79 -10.61
N GLY A 204 -16.61 3.62 -10.80
CA GLY A 204 -16.86 2.71 -11.90
C GLY A 204 -17.57 1.41 -11.51
N GLY A 205 -17.76 0.56 -12.52
CA GLY A 205 -18.18 -0.84 -12.36
C GLY A 205 -17.02 -1.75 -11.94
N LEU A 206 -17.23 -3.07 -12.04
CA LEU A 206 -16.19 -4.07 -11.73
C LEU A 206 -14.93 -3.92 -12.60
N ASP A 207 -15.08 -3.47 -13.85
CA ASP A 207 -13.96 -3.24 -14.78
C ASP A 207 -12.87 -2.36 -14.16
N GLY A 208 -13.25 -1.28 -13.46
CA GLY A 208 -12.28 -0.42 -12.78
C GLY A 208 -11.52 -1.13 -11.67
N PHE A 209 -12.14 -2.09 -10.98
CA PHE A 209 -11.46 -2.91 -9.97
C PHE A 209 -10.49 -3.91 -10.61
N TYR A 210 -10.80 -4.48 -11.78
CA TYR A 210 -9.86 -5.33 -12.51
C TYR A 210 -8.66 -4.52 -13.05
N ASP A 211 -8.89 -3.32 -13.56
CA ASP A 211 -7.82 -2.41 -13.98
C ASP A 211 -6.92 -2.04 -12.80
N THR A 212 -7.54 -1.72 -11.65
CA THR A 212 -6.82 -1.47 -10.40
C THR A 212 -5.99 -2.67 -9.98
N LEU A 213 -6.57 -3.88 -10.01
CA LEU A 213 -5.86 -5.11 -9.66
C LEU A 213 -4.64 -5.33 -10.56
N THR A 214 -4.78 -5.11 -11.88
CA THR A 214 -3.68 -5.24 -12.84
C THR A 214 -2.50 -4.35 -12.48
N VAL A 215 -2.76 -3.08 -12.15
CA VAL A 215 -1.72 -2.13 -11.72
C VAL A 215 -1.14 -2.51 -10.35
N VAL A 216 -1.97 -3.00 -9.44
CA VAL A 216 -1.54 -3.49 -8.13
C VAL A 216 -0.59 -4.70 -8.30
N GLU A 217 -0.92 -5.70 -9.09
CA GLU A 217 -0.06 -6.88 -9.32
C GLU A 217 1.28 -6.53 -9.95
N ALA A 218 1.27 -5.61 -10.93
CA ALA A 218 2.48 -5.12 -11.56
C ALA A 218 3.41 -4.41 -10.55
N GLY A 219 2.85 -3.52 -9.70
CA GLY A 219 3.64 -2.87 -8.66
C GLY A 219 4.13 -3.83 -7.58
N ALA A 220 3.31 -4.79 -7.14
CA ALA A 220 3.73 -5.81 -6.18
C ALA A 220 4.91 -6.64 -6.71
N THR A 221 4.90 -6.98 -8.00
CA THR A 221 6.02 -7.66 -8.67
C THR A 221 7.30 -6.84 -8.56
N GLY A 222 7.27 -5.54 -8.82
CA GLY A 222 8.47 -4.71 -8.71
C GLY A 222 8.91 -4.44 -7.28
N ILE A 223 7.99 -4.32 -6.33
CA ILE A 223 8.31 -4.19 -4.90
C ILE A 223 9.09 -5.42 -4.43
N VAL A 224 8.64 -6.63 -4.76
CA VAL A 224 9.38 -7.88 -4.45
C VAL A 224 10.78 -7.87 -5.07
N LYS A 225 10.91 -7.48 -6.35
CA LYS A 225 12.21 -7.38 -7.03
C LYS A 225 13.14 -6.38 -6.35
N TYR A 226 12.59 -5.24 -5.92
CA TYR A 226 13.32 -4.21 -5.20
C TYR A 226 13.83 -4.72 -3.84
N LEU A 227 12.97 -5.40 -3.08
CA LEU A 227 13.33 -5.95 -1.77
C LEU A 227 14.41 -7.03 -1.86
N ARG A 228 14.43 -7.82 -2.93
CA ARG A 228 15.47 -8.85 -3.17
C ARG A 228 16.86 -8.28 -3.49
N ARG A 229 16.93 -7.03 -3.94
CA ARG A 229 18.19 -6.37 -4.33
C ARG A 229 18.83 -5.58 -3.18
N ARG A 230 18.15 -5.50 -2.04
CA ARG A 230 18.60 -4.83 -0.82
C ARG A 230 19.14 -5.86 0.17
#